data_AF-A0A358IZ26-F1
#
_entry.id   AF-A0A358IZ26-F1
#
_cell.length_a   1.000
_cell.length_b   1.000
_cell.length_c   1.000
_cell.angle_alpha   90.00
_cell.angle_beta   90.00
_cell.angle_gamma   90.00
#
_symmetry.space_group_name_H-M   'P 1'
#
loop_
_entity.id
_entity.type
_entity.pdbx_description
1 polymer ?
#
loop_
_entity_poly.entity_id
_entity_poly.type
_entity_poly.pdbx_seq_one_letter_code
_entity_poly.pdbx_strand_id
1 'polypeptide(L)' 'MGVPFDFDATVVGAGAVGLACGRALSRRGLTVLVLEKEPHIGQG' A
#
# COMPACT_ATOMS: atom_id res chain seq x y z
N MET A 1 -17.57 -6.98 14.70
CA MET A 1 -16.63 -6.03 14.08
C MET A 1 -15.24 -6.61 14.23
N GLY A 2 -14.43 -6.62 13.17
CA GLY A 2 -13.05 -7.12 13.22
C GLY A 2 -12.15 -6.21 14.07
N VAL A 3 -11.01 -6.75 14.50
CA VAL A 3 -9.97 -5.97 15.19
C VAL A 3 -9.37 -4.95 14.20
N PRO A 4 -9.18 -3.67 14.58
CA PRO A 4 -8.58 -2.68 13.67
C PRO A 4 -7.11 -3.01 13.39
N PHE A 5 -6.68 -2.73 12.16
CA PHE A 5 -5.27 -2.70 11.78
C PHE A 5 -4.76 -1.26 11.88
N ASP A 6 -3.52 -1.09 12.31
CA ASP A 6 -2.87 0.21 12.46
C ASP A 6 -1.70 0.35 11.47
N PHE A 7 -1.59 1.51 10.83
CA PHE A 7 -0.58 1.84 9.84
C PHE A 7 -0.46 3.36 9.72
N ASP A 8 0.73 3.85 9.39
CA ASP A 8 0.99 5.29 9.28
C ASP A 8 0.42 5.88 7.98
N ALA A 9 0.29 5.05 6.94
CA ALA A 9 -0.23 5.46 5.63
C ALA A 9 -0.92 4.32 4.86
N THR A 10 -1.92 4.69 4.06
CA THR A 10 -2.55 3.80 3.07
C THR A 10 -2.31 4.33 1.66
N VAL A 11 -1.87 3.44 0.77
CA VAL A 11 -1.81 3.68 -0.68
C VAL A 11 -2.90 2.86 -1.36
N VAL A 12 -3.75 3.51 -2.16
CA VAL A 12 -4.82 2.84 -2.90
C VAL A 12 -4.39 2.69 -4.36
N GLY A 13 -4.33 1.44 -4.83
CA GLY A 13 -3.80 1.02 -6.12
C GLY A 13 -2.37 0.48 -6.00
N ALA A 14 -2.13 -0.72 -6.51
CA ALA A 14 -0.82 -1.39 -6.56
C ALA A 14 -0.27 -1.52 -7.99
N GLY A 15 -0.57 -0.55 -8.86
CA GLY A 15 0.14 -0.34 -10.12
C GLY A 15 1.56 0.21 -9.89
N ALA A 16 2.27 0.54 -10.97
CA ALA A 16 3.68 0.99 -10.89
C ALA A 16 3.87 2.18 -9.93
N VAL A 17 3.01 3.20 -10.03
CA VAL A 17 3.08 4.41 -9.18
C VAL A 17 2.75 4.08 -7.73
N GLY A 18 1.71 3.28 -7.48
CA GLY A 18 1.30 2.91 -6.13
C GLY A 18 2.40 2.15 -5.36
N LEU A 19 3.04 1.19 -6.02
CA LEU A 19 4.18 0.46 -5.45
C LEU A 19 5.39 1.36 -5.23
N ALA A 20 5.67 2.30 -6.14
CA ALA A 20 6.74 3.28 -5.96
C ALA A 20 6.47 4.21 -4.76
N CYS A 21 5.23 4.68 -4.59
CA CYS A 21 4.79 5.46 -3.44
C CYS A 21 4.92 4.66 -2.14
N GLY A 22 4.40 3.43 -2.10
CA GLY A 22 4.50 2.55 -0.95
C GLY A 22 5.96 2.30 -0.55
N ARG A 23 6.83 1.98 -1.53
CA ARG A 23 8.26 1.81 -1.30
C ARG A 23 8.93 3.08 -0.79
N ALA A 24 8.59 4.24 -1.31
CA ALA A 24 9.15 5.51 -0.86
C ALA A 24 8.76 5.83 0.59
N LEU A 25 7.51 5.55 0.97
CA LEU A 25 7.01 5.71 2.34
C LEU A 25 7.65 4.70 3.30
N SER A 26 7.73 3.43 2.92
CA SER A 26 8.39 2.40 3.75
C SER A 26 9.87 2.69 3.97
N ARG A 27 10.58 3.23 2.96
CA ARG A 27 11.99 3.66 3.11
C ARG A 27 12.17 4.83 4.08
N ARG A 28 11.09 5.54 4.45
CA ARG A 28 11.09 6.58 5.49
C ARG A 28 10.76 6.03 6.88
N GLY A 29 10.57 4.71 7.02
CA GLY A 29 10.26 4.06 8.29
C GLY A 29 8.77 3.96 8.62
N LEU A 30 7.89 4.28 7.66
CA LEU A 30 6.44 4.18 7.85
C LEU A 30 5.95 2.75 7.60
N THR A 31 5.01 2.29 8.42
CA THR A 31 4.19 1.10 8.17
C THR A 31 3.11 1.47 7.17
N VAL A 32 3.12 0.82 5.99
CA VAL A 32 2.26 1.21 4.86
C VAL A 32 1.38 0.05 4.44
N LEU A 33 0.07 0.31 4.36
CA LEU A 33 -0.90 -0.59 3.72
C LEU A 33 -1.06 -0.22 2.24
N VAL A 34 -0.84 -1.17 1.34
CA VAL A 34 -1.14 -0.99 -0.09
C VAL A 34 -2.34 -1.85 -0.46
N LEU A 35 -3.39 -1.23 -1.00
CA LEU A 35 -4.63 -1.89 -1.39
C LEU A 35 -4.69 -2.03 -2.91
N GLU A 36 -5.03 -3.23 -3.38
CA GLU A 36 -5.29 -3.51 -4.79
C GLU A 36 -6.62 -4.25 -4.90
N LYS A 37 -7.42 -3.87 -5.90
CA LYS A 37 -8.68 -4.54 -6.22
C LYS A 37 -8.43 -5.84 -6.96
N GLU A 38 -7.44 -5.86 -7.86
CA GLU A 38 -7.12 -7.01 -8.69
C GLU A 38 -6.36 -8.10 -7.90
N PRO A 39 -6.42 -9.37 -8.32
CA PRO A 39 -5.72 -10.47 -7.65
C PRO A 39 -4.19 -10.35 -7.68
N HIS A 40 -3.67 -9.51 -8.57
CA HIS A 40 -2.24 -9.33 -8.81
C HIS A 40 -1.88 -7.85 -8.85
N ILE A 41 -0.73 -7.52 -8.27
CA ILE A 41 -0.15 -6.17 -8.35
C ILE A 41 0.52 -5.94 -9.71
N GLY A 42 0.77 -4.67 -10.07
CA GLY A 42 1.53 -4.30 -11.25
C GLY A 42 0.78 -4.47 -12.58
N GLN A 43 -0.55 -4.49 -12.57
CA GLN A 43 -1.40 -4.62 -13.76
C GLN A 43 -1.85 -3.28 -14.37
N GLY A 44 -1.38 -2.15 -13.84
CA GLY A 44 -1.73 -0.80 -14.28
C GLY A 44 -0.51 0.08 -14.54
#